data_AF-A0A0K1PNH8-F1
#
_entry.id   AF-A0A0K1PNH8-F1
#
_cell.length_a   1.000
_cell.length_b   1.000
_cell.length_c   1.000
_cell.angle_alpha   90.00
_cell.angle_beta   90.00
_cell.angle_gamma   90.00
#
_symmetry.space_group_name_H-M   'P 1'
#
loop_
_entity.id
_entity.type
_entity.pdbx_description
1 polymer ?
#
loop_
_entity_poly.entity_id
_entity_poly.type
_entity_poly.pdbx_seq_one_letter_code
_entity_poly.pdbx_strand_id
1 'polypeptide(L)'
;MSRASVNAMFTVLAEERTAIRSLDASGVERAAQQKESLATTIASMSESELGTMQPELRALRLELRRNGVLLAHARACLREISAQSRLNATV
;
A
#
# COMPACT_ATOMS: atom_id res chain seq x y z
N MET A 1 -13.28 -5.39 -18.64
CA MET A 1 -13.25 -5.23 -17.16
C MET A 1 -11.83 -5.11 -16.59
N SER A 2 -10.80 -5.74 -17.19
CA SER A 2 -9.40 -5.74 -16.69
C SER A 2 -8.76 -4.36 -16.47
N ARG A 3 -8.88 -3.43 -17.42
CA ARG A 3 -8.26 -2.09 -17.33
C ARG A 3 -8.89 -1.21 -16.25
N ALA A 4 -10.16 -1.45 -15.93
CA ALA A 4 -10.87 -0.74 -14.87
C ALA A 4 -10.30 -1.08 -13.48
N SER A 5 -9.97 -2.35 -13.22
CA SER A 5 -9.41 -2.78 -11.94
C SER A 5 -8.02 -2.18 -11.69
N VAL A 6 -7.19 -2.07 -12.73
CA VAL A 6 -5.87 -1.44 -12.62
C VAL A 6 -5.97 0.06 -12.36
N ASN A 7 -6.87 0.75 -13.07
CA ASN A 7 -7.13 2.17 -12.79
C ASN A 7 -7.68 2.38 -11.38
N ALA A 8 -8.56 1.50 -10.91
CA ALA A 8 -9.07 1.54 -9.53
C ALA A 8 -7.94 1.38 -8.50
N MET A 9 -6.98 0.48 -8.72
CA MET A 9 -5.83 0.31 -7.83
C MET A 9 -4.98 1.60 -7.74
N PHE A 10 -4.76 2.31 -8.84
CA PHE A 10 -4.05 3.58 -8.82
C PHE A 10 -4.77 4.63 -7.97
N THR A 11 -6.09 4.71 -8.07
CA THR A 11 -6.92 5.59 -7.24
C THR A 11 -6.76 5.25 -5.76
N VAL A 12 -6.89 3.97 -5.39
CA VAL A 12 -6.73 3.51 -4.00
C VAL A 12 -5.34 3.81 -3.45
N LEU A 13 -4.28 3.64 -4.24
CA LEU A 13 -2.91 3.98 -3.84
C LEU A 13 -2.71 5.48 -3.62
N ALA A 14 -3.40 6.33 -4.39
CA ALA A 14 -3.37 7.78 -4.21
C ALA A 14 -4.12 8.21 -2.93
N GLU A 15 -5.27 7.57 -2.66
CA GLU A 15 -6.04 7.76 -1.42
C GLU A 15 -5.22 7.33 -0.20
N GLU A 16 -4.57 6.16 -0.24
CA GLU A 16 -3.70 5.67 0.83
C GLU A 16 -2.57 6.65 1.15
N ARG A 17 -1.91 7.21 0.13
CA ARG A 17 -0.85 8.20 0.36
C ARG A 17 -1.36 9.46 1.02
N THR A 18 -2.55 9.91 0.65
CA THR A 18 -3.20 11.06 1.29
C THR A 18 -3.49 10.73 2.76
N ALA A 19 -4.06 9.56 3.02
CA ALA A 19 -4.38 9.09 4.37
C ALA A 19 -3.12 8.94 5.25
N ILE A 20 -2.05 8.34 4.74
CA ILE A 20 -0.75 8.23 5.45
C ILE A 20 -0.20 9.62 5.77
N ARG A 21 -0.28 10.58 4.83
CA ARG A 21 0.19 11.96 5.06
C ARG A 21 -0.67 12.73 6.06
N SER A 22 -1.97 12.45 6.11
CA SER A 22 -2.91 13.09 7.04
C SER A 22 -3.10 12.32 8.35
N LEU A 23 -2.36 11.23 8.58
CA LEU A 23 -2.55 10.31 9.71
C LEU A 23 -3.99 9.75 9.83
N ASP A 24 -4.70 9.62 8.70
CA ASP A 24 -6.03 9.02 8.65
C ASP A 24 -5.93 7.49 8.67
N ALA A 25 -5.99 6.91 9.87
CA ALA A 25 -5.96 5.46 10.07
C ALA A 25 -7.09 4.73 9.32
N SER A 26 -8.29 5.32 9.27
CA SER A 26 -9.45 4.72 8.62
C SER A 26 -9.32 4.67 7.10
N GLY A 27 -8.68 5.70 6.51
CA GLY A 27 -8.34 5.72 5.09
C GLY A 27 -7.31 4.65 4.72
N VAL A 28 -6.30 4.45 5.56
CA VAL A 28 -5.28 3.41 5.36
C VAL A 28 -5.90 2.00 5.44
N GLU A 29 -6.78 1.75 6.42
CA GLU A 29 -7.47 0.45 6.55
C GLU A 29 -8.38 0.14 5.36
N ARG A 30 -9.20 1.11 4.92
CA ARG A 30 -10.05 0.92 3.72
C ARG A 30 -9.21 0.65 2.48
N ALA A 31 -8.12 1.40 2.28
CA ALA A 31 -7.23 1.18 1.16
C ALA A 31 -6.54 -0.20 1.23
N ALA A 32 -6.20 -0.69 2.42
CA ALA A 32 -5.64 -2.02 2.60
C ALA A 32 -6.61 -3.12 2.15
N GLN A 33 -7.88 -3.06 2.58
CA GLN A 33 -8.92 -4.02 2.18
C GLN A 33 -9.17 -4.01 0.67
N GLN A 34 -9.24 -2.83 0.06
CA GLN A 34 -9.42 -2.69 -1.38
C GLN A 34 -8.23 -3.25 -2.16
N LYS A 35 -7.00 -3.02 -1.70
CA LYS A 35 -5.79 -3.59 -2.32
C LYS A 35 -5.79 -5.11 -2.28
N GLU A 36 -6.21 -5.71 -1.18
CA GLU A 36 -6.27 -7.18 -1.04
C GLU A 36 -7.26 -7.81 -2.02
N SER A 37 -8.46 -7.23 -2.14
CA SER A 37 -9.47 -7.66 -3.11
C SER A 37 -8.99 -7.54 -4.56
N LEU A 38 -8.37 -6.40 -4.90
CA LEU A 38 -7.83 -6.17 -6.25
C LEU A 38 -6.62 -7.06 -6.54
N ALA A 39 -5.76 -7.34 -5.55
CA ALA A 39 -4.62 -8.24 -5.70
C ALA A 39 -5.09 -9.67 -5.99
N THR A 40 -6.14 -10.14 -5.29
CA THR A 40 -6.77 -11.44 -5.55
C THR A 40 -7.34 -11.50 -6.97
N THR A 41 -8.01 -10.42 -7.41
CA THR A 41 -8.52 -10.32 -8.77
C THR A 41 -7.39 -10.39 -9.80
N ILE A 42 -6.31 -9.63 -9.61
CA ILE A 42 -5.15 -9.63 -10.52
C ILE A 42 -4.48 -11.01 -10.55
N ALA A 43 -4.37 -11.68 -9.40
CA ALA A 43 -3.78 -13.01 -9.32
C ALA A 43 -4.61 -14.09 -10.03
N SER A 44 -5.92 -13.88 -10.19
CA SER A 44 -6.81 -14.80 -10.89
C SER A 44 -6.86 -14.59 -12.42
N MET A 45 -6.19 -13.55 -12.94
CA MET A 45 -6.19 -13.26 -14.38
C MET A 45 -5.34 -14.27 -15.15
N SER A 46 -5.72 -14.53 -16.39
CA SER A 46 -4.93 -15.40 -17.26
C SER A 46 -3.60 -14.76 -17.64
N GLU A 47 -2.61 -15.59 -17.99
CA GLU A 47 -1.29 -15.12 -18.42
C GLU A 47 -1.37 -14.25 -19.69
N SER A 48 -2.33 -14.54 -20.58
CA SER A 48 -2.61 -13.72 -21.76
C SER A 48 -3.08 -12.31 -21.38
N GLU A 49 -4.02 -12.20 -20.43
CA GLU A 49 -4.50 -10.90 -19.93
C GLU A 49 -3.38 -10.12 -19.25
N LEU A 50 -2.61 -10.78 -18.36
CA LEU A 50 -1.47 -10.17 -17.68
C LEU A 50 -0.38 -9.72 -18.68
N GLY A 51 -0.17 -10.51 -19.74
CA GLY A 51 0.76 -10.21 -20.83
C GLY A 51 0.44 -8.87 -21.51
N THR A 52 -0.84 -8.58 -21.74
CA THR A 52 -1.27 -7.30 -22.34
C THR A 52 -1.11 -6.08 -21.42
N MET A 53 -0.92 -6.29 -20.11
CA MET A 53 -0.90 -5.26 -19.08
C MET A 53 0.48 -5.10 -18.42
N GLN A 54 1.53 -5.65 -19.02
CA GLN A 54 2.89 -5.60 -18.47
C GLN A 54 3.39 -4.19 -18.11
N PRO A 55 3.18 -3.15 -18.94
CA PRO A 55 3.58 -1.78 -18.59
C PRO A 55 2.89 -1.29 -17.31
N GLU A 56 1.59 -1.53 -17.18
CA GLU A 56 0.80 -1.13 -16.02
C GLU A 56 1.20 -1.92 -14.76
N LEU A 57 1.47 -3.23 -14.88
CA LEU A 57 1.94 -4.05 -13.76
C LEU A 57 3.31 -3.61 -13.26
N ARG A 58 4.20 -3.17 -14.16
CA ARG A 58 5.50 -2.58 -13.76
C ARG A 58 5.32 -1.27 -13.01
N ALA A 59 4.45 -0.38 -13.49
CA ALA A 59 4.11 0.85 -12.80
C ALA A 59 3.49 0.58 -11.42
N LEU A 60 2.58 -0.38 -11.33
CA LEU A 60 1.95 -0.81 -10.07
C LEU A 60 2.99 -1.32 -9.06
N ARG A 61 3.97 -2.13 -9.49
CA ARG A 61 5.06 -2.60 -8.60
C ARG A 61 5.90 -1.43 -8.06
N LEU A 62 6.14 -0.39 -8.86
CA LEU A 62 6.88 0.78 -8.41
C LEU A 62 6.11 1.55 -7.31
N GLU A 63 4.81 1.73 -7.50
CA GLU A 63 3.95 2.42 -6.54
C GLU A 63 3.83 1.64 -5.21
N LEU A 64 3.65 0.32 -5.28
CA LEU A 64 3.63 -0.54 -4.09
C LEU A 64 4.95 -0.45 -3.30
N ARG A 65 6.10 -0.42 -3.99
CA ARG A 65 7.41 -0.24 -3.34
C ARG A 65 7.53 1.10 -2.63
N ARG A 66 7.08 2.19 -3.27
CA ARG A 66 7.09 3.53 -2.66
C ARG A 66 6.28 3.55 -1.36
N ASN A 67 5.07 2.99 -1.37
CA ASN A 67 4.25 2.91 -0.16
C ASN A 67 4.89 2.00 0.91
N GLY A 68 5.50 0.89 0.50
CA GLY A 68 6.26 0.01 1.40
C GLY A 68 7.41 0.71 2.13
N VAL A 69 8.16 1.58 1.44
CA VAL A 69 9.23 2.38 2.06
C VAL A 69 8.68 3.35 3.11
N LEU A 70 7.57 4.04 2.82
CA LEU A 70 6.92 4.95 3.77
C LEU A 70 6.47 4.23 5.03
N LEU A 71 5.83 3.06 4.90
CA LEU A 71 5.39 2.25 6.03
C LEU A 71 6.57 1.71 6.84
N ALA A 72 7.65 1.28 6.17
CA ALA A 72 8.86 0.83 6.84
C ALA A 72 9.50 1.94 7.67
N HIS A 73 9.55 3.16 7.14
CA HIS A 73 10.05 4.33 7.86
C HIS A 73 9.17 4.66 9.08
N ALA A 74 7.84 4.72 8.91
CA ALA A 74 6.92 4.94 10.03
C ALA A 74 7.09 3.87 11.15
N ARG A 75 7.25 2.60 10.76
CA ARG A 75 7.54 1.49 11.70
C ARG A 75 8.87 1.67 12.42
N ALA A 76 9.90 2.19 11.75
CA ALA A 76 11.19 2.49 12.39
C ALA A 76 11.04 3.59 13.46
N CYS A 77 10.37 4.70 13.13
CA CYS A 77 10.09 5.78 14.09
C CYS A 77 9.31 5.26 15.32
N LEU A 78 8.29 4.43 15.11
CA LEU A 78 7.53 3.82 16.22
C LEU A 78 8.40 2.96 17.14
N ARG A 79 9.36 2.22 16.58
CA ARG A 79 10.30 1.39 17.36
C ARG A 79 11.23 2.26 18.20
N GLU A 80 11.76 3.34 17.63
CA GLU A 80 12.63 4.29 18.34
C GLU A 80 11.89 4.96 19.50
N ILE A 81 10.68 5.48 19.25
CA ILE A 81 9.84 6.09 20.30
C ILE A 81 9.51 5.06 21.39
N SER A 82 9.10 3.85 21.01
CA SER A 82 8.77 2.79 21.97
C SER A 82 9.99 2.34 22.81
N ALA A 83 11.20 2.40 22.25
CA ALA A 83 12.42 2.11 22.98
C ALA A 83 12.73 3.19 24.02
N GLN A 84 12.52 4.47 23.67
CA GLN A 84 12.67 5.60 24.59
C GLN A 84 11.65 5.57 25.74
N SER A 85 10.39 5.24 25.46
CA SER A 85 9.36 5.12 26.50
C SER A 85 9.68 4.03 27.54
N ARG A 86 10.34 2.94 27.14
CA ARG A 86 10.78 1.89 28.08
C ARG A 86 11.95 2.33 28.95
N LEU A 87 12.90 3.09 28.38
CA LEU A 87 14.03 3.64 29.14
C LEU A 87 13.55 4.61 30.23
N ASN A 88 12.54 5.44 29.93
CA ASN A 88 11.99 6.40 30.89
C ASN A 88 11.08 5.78 31.96
N ALA A 89 10.57 4.55 31.75
CA ALA A 89 9.75 3.84 32.74
C ALA A 89 10.58 3.04 33.77
N THR A 90 11.91 3.03 33.62
CA THR A 90 12.85 2.28 34.47
C THR A 90 13.71 3.19 35.35
N VAL A 91 13.43 4.50 35.35
CA VAL A 91 14.03 5.53 36.22
C VAL A 91 12.95 6.02 37.18
#